data_AF-B4I4B9-F1
#
_entry.id   AF-B4I4B9-F1
#
_cell.length_a   1.000
_cell.length_b   1.000
_cell.length_c   1.000
_cell.angle_alpha   90.00
_cell.angle_beta   90.00
_cell.angle_gamma   90.00
#
_symmetry.space_group_name_H-M   'P 1'
#
loop_
_entity.id
_entity.type
_entity.pdbx_description
1 polymer ?
#
loop_
_entity_poly.entity_id
_entity_poly.type
_entity_poly.pdbx_seq_one_letter_code
_entity_poly.pdbx_strand_id
1 'polypeptide(L)'
;DVKAEELELVQYHYYALKSTLEALSYRGSFPSLVSCLQFEKRRFLSLIIANVFQPIMVYQGNEDCDFINFYRETAEAIKFQDSMYENEEIQRRIDTILPILDAKVFFEAH
;
A
#
# COMPACT_ATOMS: atom_id res chain seq x y z
N ASP A 1 -20.59 -10.21 1.09
CA ASP A 1 -19.44 -10.11 0.17
C ASP A 1 -18.56 -9.05 0.78
N VAL A 2 -17.39 -9.44 1.30
CA VAL A 2 -16.58 -8.60 2.20
C VAL A 2 -16.30 -7.22 1.59
N LYS A 3 -16.04 -7.16 0.26
CA LYS A 3 -15.78 -5.89 -0.44
C LYS A 3 -17.00 -4.96 -0.50
N ALA A 4 -18.20 -5.53 -0.59
CA ALA A 4 -19.43 -4.76 -0.57
C ALA A 4 -19.69 -4.17 0.82
N GLU A 5 -19.46 -4.97 1.86
CA GLU A 5 -19.59 -4.56 3.27
C GLU A 5 -18.61 -3.44 3.65
N GLU A 6 -17.34 -3.55 3.23
CA GLU A 6 -16.34 -2.49 3.40
C GLU A 6 -16.75 -1.17 2.73
N LEU A 7 -17.25 -1.25 1.49
CA LEU A 7 -17.68 -0.08 0.75
C LEU A 7 -18.89 0.60 1.40
N GLU A 8 -19.85 -0.18 1.89
CA GLU A 8 -21.01 0.34 2.63
C GLU A 8 -20.58 1.07 3.89
N LEU A 9 -19.65 0.51 4.65
CA LEU A 9 -19.13 1.14 5.87
C LEU A 9 -18.44 2.48 5.57
N VAL A 10 -17.58 2.53 4.54
CA VAL A 10 -16.91 3.77 4.11
C VAL A 10 -17.93 4.83 3.68
N GLN A 11 -18.95 4.44 2.91
CA GLN A 11 -20.01 5.34 2.49
C GLN A 11 -20.80 5.90 3.68
N TYR A 12 -21.20 5.02 4.61
CA TYR A 12 -21.92 5.39 5.82
C TYR A 12 -21.17 6.48 6.60
N HIS A 13 -19.89 6.25 6.91
CA HIS A 13 -19.09 7.22 7.66
C HIS A 13 -18.83 8.52 6.88
N TYR A 14 -18.59 8.43 5.57
CA TYR A 14 -18.41 9.60 4.72
C TYR A 14 -19.64 10.52 4.75
N TYR A 15 -20.84 9.96 4.56
CA TYR A 15 -22.08 10.75 4.55
C TYR A 15 -22.46 11.26 5.94
N ALA A 16 -22.24 10.47 7.00
CA ALA A 16 -22.45 10.92 8.37
C ALA A 16 -21.58 12.15 8.71
N LEU A 17 -20.29 12.12 8.35
CA LEU A 17 -19.38 13.25 8.54
C LEU A 17 -19.79 14.45 7.69
N LYS A 18 -20.12 14.23 6.41
CA LYS A 18 -20.55 15.29 5.50
C LYS A 18 -21.78 16.02 6.03
N SER A 19 -22.83 15.28 6.41
CA SER A 19 -24.06 15.84 6.99
C SER A 19 -23.79 16.62 8.28
N THR A 20 -22.87 16.13 9.12
CA THR A 20 -22.48 16.82 10.36
C THR A 20 -21.78 18.15 10.06
N LEU A 21 -20.87 18.18 9.09
CA LEU A 21 -20.16 19.40 8.69
C LEU A 21 -21.09 20.43 8.03
N GLU A 22 -22.06 19.96 7.24
CA GLU A 22 -23.11 20.80 6.65
C GLU A 22 -23.97 21.44 7.76
N ALA A 23 -24.38 20.67 8.77
CA ALA A 23 -25.11 21.19 9.93
C ALA A 23 -24.30 22.22 10.74
N LEU A 24 -22.98 22.07 10.80
CA LEU A 24 -22.06 23.02 11.44
C LEU A 24 -21.70 24.22 10.55
N SER A 25 -22.29 24.35 9.37
CA SER A 25 -21.99 25.42 8.41
C SER A 25 -20.51 25.51 8.05
N TYR A 26 -19.82 24.38 7.97
CA TYR A 26 -18.42 24.31 7.57
C TYR A 26 -18.24 24.89 6.17
N ARG A 27 -17.33 25.86 6.02
CA ARG A 27 -17.09 26.59 4.76
C ARG A 27 -15.86 26.11 3.98
N GLY A 28 -15.13 25.14 4.52
CA GLY A 28 -13.96 24.60 3.87
C GLY A 28 -14.32 23.61 2.75
N SER A 29 -13.32 23.25 1.95
CA SER A 29 -13.49 22.18 0.96
C SER A 29 -13.65 20.84 1.69
N PHE A 30 -14.61 20.04 1.24
CA PHE A 30 -14.78 18.66 1.65
C PHE A 30 -14.47 17.75 0.45
N PRO A 31 -13.56 16.78 0.58
CA PRO A 31 -13.18 15.91 -0.54
C PRO A 31 -14.36 15.05 -0.99
N SER A 32 -14.40 14.69 -2.27
CA SER A 32 -15.42 13.78 -2.78
C SER A 32 -15.15 12.34 -2.35
N LEU A 33 -16.20 11.53 -2.18
CA LEU A 33 -16.06 10.11 -1.86
C LEU A 33 -15.13 9.39 -2.86
N VAL A 34 -15.25 9.71 -4.15
CA VAL A 34 -14.38 9.16 -5.19
C VAL A 34 -12.91 9.52 -4.94
N SER A 35 -12.62 10.76 -4.55
CA SER A 35 -11.25 11.18 -4.25
C SER A 35 -10.68 10.46 -3.01
N CYS A 36 -11.49 10.21 -1.98
CA CYS A 36 -11.09 9.43 -0.81
C CYS A 36 -10.77 7.97 -1.19
N LEU A 37 -11.63 7.34 -1.99
CA LEU A 37 -11.39 5.96 -2.46
C LEU A 37 -10.16 5.86 -3.37
N GLN A 38 -9.93 6.87 -4.22
CA GLN A 38 -8.72 6.94 -5.05
C GLN A 38 -7.47 7.17 -4.22
N PHE A 39 -7.54 7.99 -3.16
CA PHE A 39 -6.45 8.21 -2.24
C PHE A 39 -6.02 6.89 -1.60
N GLU A 40 -6.94 6.10 -1.07
CA GLU A 40 -6.65 4.77 -0.50
C GLU A 40 -6.00 3.82 -1.50
N LYS A 41 -6.54 3.74 -2.73
CA LYS A 41 -5.95 2.91 -3.79
C LYS A 41 -4.51 3.32 -4.13
N ARG A 42 -4.25 4.62 -4.26
CA ARG A 42 -2.89 5.15 -4.55
C ARG A 42 -1.95 4.92 -3.37
N ARG A 43 -2.48 5.02 -2.14
CA ARG A 43 -1.76 4.72 -0.90
C ARG A 43 -1.26 3.27 -0.94
N PHE A 44 -2.14 2.31 -1.22
CA PHE A 44 -1.78 0.90 -1.31
C PHE A 44 -0.80 0.61 -2.46
N LEU A 45 -1.00 1.22 -3.63
CA LEU A 45 -0.07 1.06 -4.75
C LEU A 45 1.36 1.53 -4.40
N SER A 46 1.49 2.55 -3.55
CA SER A 46 2.80 3.02 -3.08
C SER A 46 3.55 1.95 -2.28
N LEU A 47 2.84 1.10 -1.52
CA LEU A 47 3.43 -0.04 -0.82
C LEU A 47 4.04 -1.05 -1.79
N ILE A 48 3.26 -1.42 -2.80
CA ILE A 48 3.68 -2.40 -3.81
C ILE A 48 4.88 -1.85 -4.60
N ILE A 49 4.86 -0.57 -4.96
CA ILE A 49 6.00 0.05 -5.67
C ILE A 49 7.27 0.03 -4.81
N ALA A 50 7.18 0.45 -3.55
CA ALA A 50 8.34 0.52 -2.68
C ALA A 50 8.92 -0.85 -2.33
N ASN A 51 8.06 -1.84 -2.07
CA ASN A 51 8.50 -3.15 -1.55
C ASN A 51 8.66 -4.22 -2.62
N VAL A 52 8.04 -4.08 -3.80
CA VAL A 52 8.06 -5.11 -4.84
C VAL A 52 8.82 -4.64 -6.07
N PHE A 53 8.36 -3.53 -6.68
CA PHE A 53 8.93 -3.10 -7.94
C PHE A 53 10.31 -2.47 -7.80
N GLN A 54 10.56 -1.68 -6.76
CA GLN A 54 11.87 -1.06 -6.55
C GLN A 54 12.99 -2.09 -6.34
N PRO A 55 12.85 -3.12 -5.48
CA PRO A 55 13.85 -4.19 -5.37
C PRO A 55 14.16 -4.88 -6.70
N ILE A 56 13.14 -5.18 -7.50
CA ILE A 56 13.32 -5.77 -8.84
C ILE A 56 14.11 -4.82 -9.76
N MET A 57 13.77 -3.52 -9.78
CA MET A 57 14.40 -2.56 -10.68
C MET A 57 15.88 -2.31 -10.39
N VAL A 58 16.31 -2.47 -9.14
CA VAL A 58 17.71 -2.29 -8.73
C VAL A 58 18.45 -3.60 -8.54
N TYR A 59 17.80 -4.72 -8.86
CA TYR A 59 18.37 -6.05 -8.72
C TYR A 59 19.55 -6.24 -9.68
N GLN A 60 20.67 -6.72 -9.14
CA GLN A 60 21.92 -6.96 -9.88
C GLN A 60 22.45 -8.39 -9.65
N GLY A 61 21.63 -9.27 -9.08
CA GLY A 61 21.99 -10.68 -8.90
C GLY A 61 22.03 -11.45 -10.21
N ASN A 62 22.40 -12.72 -10.11
CA ASN A 62 22.55 -13.62 -11.26
C ASN A 62 21.36 -14.59 -11.41
N GLU A 63 20.40 -14.50 -10.50
CA GLU A 63 19.22 -15.34 -10.46
C GLU A 63 18.24 -14.91 -11.56
N ASP A 64 17.49 -15.87 -12.07
CA ASP A 64 16.59 -15.65 -13.21
C ASP A 64 15.41 -14.77 -12.77
N CYS A 65 15.40 -13.54 -13.28
CA CYS A 65 14.45 -12.50 -12.90
C CYS A 65 13.12 -12.70 -13.61
N ASP A 66 12.43 -13.79 -13.29
CA ASP A 66 11.04 -14.03 -13.68
C ASP A 66 10.10 -13.45 -12.62
N PHE A 67 9.16 -12.63 -13.05
CA PHE A 67 8.12 -12.01 -12.20
C PHE A 67 7.36 -13.04 -11.36
N ILE A 68 7.24 -14.27 -11.87
CA ILE A 68 6.55 -15.34 -11.16
C ILE A 68 7.30 -15.83 -9.91
N ASN A 69 8.63 -15.66 -9.87
CA ASN A 69 9.46 -16.04 -8.72
C ASN A 69 9.27 -15.09 -7.53
N PHE A 70 8.57 -13.97 -7.72
CA PHE A 70 8.22 -13.05 -6.64
C PHE A 70 7.25 -13.65 -5.61
N TYR A 71 6.36 -14.54 -6.03
CA TYR A 71 5.29 -15.08 -5.17
C TYR A 71 5.21 -16.61 -5.14
N ARG A 72 6.17 -17.28 -5.77
CA ARG A 72 6.30 -18.74 -5.72
C ARG A 72 7.02 -19.16 -4.44
N GLU A 73 6.65 -20.34 -3.94
CA GLU A 73 7.24 -20.96 -2.76
C GLU A 73 8.27 -22.05 -3.11
N THR A 74 8.82 -22.03 -4.34
CA THR A 74 9.90 -22.97 -4.71
C THR A 74 11.23 -22.49 -4.13
N ALA A 75 12.19 -23.40 -3.98
CA ALA A 75 13.50 -23.07 -3.40
C ALA A 75 14.25 -22.01 -4.23
N GLU A 76 14.10 -22.04 -5.55
CA GLU A 76 14.67 -21.05 -6.47
C GLU A 76 14.02 -19.67 -6.31
N ALA A 77 12.69 -19.66 -6.16
CA ALA A 77 11.93 -18.43 -5.96
C ALA A 77 12.25 -17.76 -4.62
N ILE A 78 12.39 -18.55 -3.56
CA ILE A 78 12.80 -18.06 -2.23
C ILE A 78 14.21 -17.48 -2.28
N LYS A 79 15.17 -18.16 -2.94
CA LYS A 79 16.53 -17.62 -3.13
C LYS A 79 16.53 -16.29 -3.89
N PHE A 80 15.71 -16.17 -4.93
CA PHE A 80 15.54 -14.91 -5.66
C PHE A 80 14.96 -13.81 -4.75
N GLN A 81 13.95 -14.12 -3.94
CA GLN A 81 13.38 -13.18 -2.97
C GLN A 81 14.43 -12.73 -1.95
N ASP A 82 15.16 -13.64 -1.34
CA ASP A 82 16.22 -13.33 -0.36
C ASP A 82 17.28 -12.42 -0.99
N SER A 83 17.79 -12.79 -2.17
CA SER A 83 18.79 -12.05 -2.94
C SER A 83 18.36 -10.60 -3.26
N MET A 84 17.06 -10.36 -3.54
CA MET A 84 16.55 -9.01 -3.76
C MET A 84 16.62 -8.13 -2.50
N TYR A 85 16.31 -8.68 -1.32
CA TYR A 85 16.26 -7.92 -0.07
C TYR A 85 17.59 -7.91 0.71
N GLU A 86 18.59 -8.69 0.29
CA GLU A 86 19.98 -8.58 0.75
C GLU A 86 20.67 -7.27 0.29
N ASN A 87 20.11 -6.58 -0.70
CA ASN A 87 20.67 -5.34 -1.21
C ASN A 87 20.61 -4.20 -0.17
N GLU A 88 21.77 -3.68 0.25
CA GLU A 88 21.87 -2.61 1.26
C GLU A 88 21.13 -1.31 0.88
N GLU A 89 21.02 -0.98 -0.40
CA GLU A 89 20.24 0.17 -0.87
C GLU A 89 18.74 -0.07 -0.67
N ILE A 90 18.26 -1.30 -0.87
CA ILE A 90 16.87 -1.67 -0.58
C ILE A 90 16.60 -1.66 0.92
N GLN A 91 17.51 -2.20 1.73
CA GLN A 91 17.37 -2.17 3.19
C GLN A 91 17.29 -0.72 3.71
N ARG A 92 18.19 0.17 3.27
CA ARG A 92 18.14 1.60 3.64
C ARG A 92 16.84 2.29 3.21
N ARG A 93 16.29 1.93 2.05
CA ARG A 93 14.99 2.45 1.58
C ARG A 93 13.84 1.95 2.42
N ILE A 94 13.83 0.67 2.78
CA ILE A 94 12.83 0.07 3.67
C ILE A 94 12.88 0.77 5.02
N ASP A 95 14.06 0.96 5.63
CA ASP A 95 14.21 1.69 6.90
C ASP A 95 13.62 3.10 6.86
N THR A 96 13.70 3.76 5.71
CA THR A 96 13.15 5.10 5.51
C THR A 96 11.63 5.08 5.32
N ILE A 97 11.12 4.11 4.57
CA ILE A 97 9.71 4.05 4.17
C ILE A 97 8.84 3.40 5.25
N LEU A 98 9.34 2.39 5.97
CA LEU A 98 8.58 1.61 6.94
C LEU A 98 7.91 2.48 8.02
N PRO A 99 8.57 3.49 8.63
CA PRO A 99 7.91 4.37 9.60
C PRO A 99 6.79 5.22 8.99
N ILE A 100 6.91 5.59 7.71
CA ILE A 100 5.89 6.36 6.98
C ILE A 100 4.67 5.48 6.71
N LEU A 101 4.88 4.18 6.49
CA LEU A 101 3.80 3.20 6.29
C LEU A 101 3.11 2.85 7.60
N ASP A 102 3.88 2.65 8.67
CA ASP A 102 3.38 2.33 10.00
C ASP A 102 2.49 3.45 10.56
N ALA A 103 2.95 4.71 10.46
CA ALA A 103 2.15 5.88 10.84
C ALA A 103 0.83 6.05 10.06
N LYS A 104 0.67 5.33 8.93
CA LYS A 104 -0.55 5.33 8.11
C LYS A 104 -1.46 4.14 8.41
N VAL A 105 -1.19 3.38 9.48
CA VAL A 105 -2.03 2.26 9.96
C VAL A 105 -2.11 1.13 8.91
N PHE A 106 -1.10 1.01 8.06
CA PHE A 106 -1.10 -0.03 7.02
C PHE A 106 -0.95 -1.44 7.59
N PHE A 107 -0.30 -1.56 8.75
CA PHE A 107 0.01 -2.86 9.37
C PHE A 107 -0.97 -3.25 10.48
N GLU A 108 -1.91 -2.39 10.91
CA GLU A 108 -2.96 -2.76 11.87
C GLU A 108 -4.13 -3.51 11.21
N ALA A 109 -4.13 -3.66 9.89
CA ALA A 109 -5.22 -4.27 9.13
C ALA A 109 -5.16 -5.82 9.04
N HIS A 110 -4.60 -6.52 10.04
CA HIS A 110 -4.63 -7.99 10.13
C HIS A 110 -5.15 -8.46 11.49
#